data_AF-A0A0C2GVL0-F1
#
_entry.id   AF-A0A0C2GVL0-F1
#
_cell.length_a   1.000
_cell.length_b   1.000
_cell.length_c   1.000
_cell.angle_alpha   90.00
_cell.angle_beta   90.00
_cell.angle_gamma   90.00
#
_symmetry.space_group_name_H-M   'P 1'
#
loop_
_entity.id
_entity.type
_entity.pdbx_description
1 polymer ?
#
loop_
_entity_poly.entity_id
_entity_poly.type
_entity_poly.pdbx_seq_one_letter_code
_entity_poly.pdbx_strand_id
1 'polypeptide(L)'
;MAETGFRQDMPPSGGYRKFNYGRTFPKVFWRPGVVVAAVFGATVYGSFDAIAKKKARVTEKFEDIDITNAMQPFLTAERDRL
;
A
#
# COMPACT_ATOMS: atom_id res chain seq x y z
N MET A 1 30.01 0.24 73.00
CA MET A 1 28.83 -0.45 72.43
C MET A 1 29.29 -1.13 71.16
N ALA A 2 28.84 -2.36 70.94
CA ALA A 2 29.42 -3.34 70.00
C ALA A 2 29.55 -2.82 68.55
N GLU A 3 30.75 -2.96 67.98
CA GLU A 3 30.92 -2.99 66.52
C GLU A 3 30.22 -4.23 65.99
N THR A 4 29.00 -4.05 65.53
CA THR A 4 28.25 -5.12 64.91
C THR A 4 28.73 -5.26 63.46
N GLY A 5 29.45 -6.35 63.18
CA GLY A 5 30.03 -6.66 61.86
C GLY A 5 29.01 -7.02 60.78
N PHE A 6 27.89 -6.30 60.70
CA PHE A 6 26.86 -6.53 59.70
C PHE A 6 27.22 -5.82 58.40
N ARG A 7 27.44 -6.61 57.35
CA ARG A 7 27.48 -6.11 55.97
C ARG A 7 26.05 -6.07 55.45
N GLN A 8 25.49 -4.86 55.35
CA GLN A 8 24.19 -4.64 54.72
C GLN A 8 24.39 -4.34 53.23
N ASP A 9 23.58 -4.96 52.37
CA ASP A 9 23.51 -4.57 50.96
C ASP A 9 22.85 -3.19 50.86
N MET A 10 23.64 -2.22 50.41
CA MET A 10 23.23 -0.84 50.20
C MET A 10 23.38 -0.47 48.72
N PRO A 11 22.58 0.49 48.21
CA PRO A 11 22.81 1.02 46.88
C PRO A 11 24.23 1.56 46.76
N PRO A 12 24.82 1.53 45.55
CA PRO A 12 26.14 2.10 45.34
C PRO A 12 26.15 3.58 45.71
N SER A 13 27.30 4.11 46.14
CA SER A 13 27.44 5.50 46.60
C SER A 13 27.03 6.55 45.54
N GLY A 14 27.10 6.19 44.26
CA GLY A 14 26.64 7.02 43.13
C GLY A 14 25.19 6.81 42.70
N GLY A 15 24.45 5.93 43.39
CA GLY A 15 23.09 5.54 43.04
C GLY A 15 23.00 4.66 41.78
N TYR A 16 21.79 4.17 41.52
CA TYR A 16 21.51 3.39 40.31
C TYR A 16 21.37 4.29 39.08
N ARG A 17 21.61 3.73 37.89
CA ARG A 17 21.33 4.41 36.63
C ARG A 17 19.85 4.79 36.58
N LYS A 18 19.56 6.01 36.13
CA LYS A 18 18.19 6.46 35.88
C LYS A 18 17.50 5.52 34.88
N PHE A 19 16.38 4.95 35.30
CA PHE A 19 15.54 4.12 34.48
C PHE A 19 14.54 4.98 33.71
N ASN A 20 14.37 4.73 32.42
CA ASN A 20 13.33 5.38 31.64
C ASN A 20 12.00 4.63 31.85
N TYR A 21 11.11 5.22 32.65
CA TYR A 21 9.76 4.70 32.90
C TYR A 21 8.73 5.23 31.89
N GLY A 22 9.13 6.14 30.99
CA GLY A 22 8.26 6.70 29.97
C GLY A 22 7.97 5.71 28.83
N ARG A 23 6.81 5.86 28.19
CA ARG A 23 6.48 5.11 26.97
C ARG A 23 7.38 5.60 25.83
N THR A 24 8.10 4.69 25.18
CA THR A 24 8.81 4.96 23.92
C THR A 24 7.93 4.58 22.74
N PHE A 25 7.53 5.57 21.95
CA PHE A 25 6.79 5.33 20.72
C PHE A 25 7.76 4.95 19.58
N PRO A 26 7.34 4.05 18.68
CA PRO A 26 8.13 3.72 17.50
C PRO A 26 8.30 4.94 16.61
N LYS A 27 9.47 5.02 15.95
CA LYS A 27 9.74 6.09 14.99
C LYS A 27 8.79 5.96 13.80
N VAL A 28 8.01 6.99 13.53
CA VAL A 28 7.15 7.05 12.35
C VAL A 28 8.05 7.22 11.12
N PHE A 29 8.00 6.26 10.20
CA PHE A 29 8.86 6.25 9.02
C PHE A 29 8.48 7.36 8.04
N TRP A 30 7.17 7.53 7.76
CA TRP A 30 6.67 8.53 6.81
C TRP A 30 5.85 9.59 7.52
N ARG A 31 6.17 10.86 7.26
CA ARG A 31 5.35 11.96 7.74
C ARG A 31 3.98 11.91 7.06
N PRO A 32 2.87 12.27 7.73
CA PRO A 32 1.54 12.21 7.15
C PRO A 32 1.41 12.91 5.79
N GLY A 33 2.04 14.08 5.62
CA GLY A 33 2.04 14.80 4.34
C GLY A 33 2.72 14.05 3.19
N VAL A 34 3.77 13.25 3.49
CA VAL A 34 4.45 12.43 2.48
C VAL A 34 3.55 11.29 2.01
N VAL A 35 2.82 10.66 2.94
CA VAL A 35 1.84 9.61 2.60
C VAL A 35 0.75 10.17 1.69
N VAL A 36 0.19 11.33 2.04
CA VAL A 36 -0.86 11.98 1.23
C VAL A 36 -0.34 12.33 -0.16
N ALA A 37 0.85 12.93 -0.27
CA ALA A 37 1.44 13.27 -1.55
C ALA A 37 1.70 12.05 -2.43
N ALA A 38 2.20 10.95 -1.84
CA ALA A 38 2.45 9.70 -2.56
C ALA A 38 1.16 9.08 -3.10
N VAL A 39 0.12 8.99 -2.27
CA VAL A 39 -1.19 8.46 -2.67
C VAL A 39 -1.80 9.32 -3.76
N PHE A 40 -1.75 10.65 -3.60
CA PHE A 40 -2.26 11.58 -4.61
C PHE A 40 -1.51 11.44 -5.94
N GLY A 41 -0.19 11.41 -5.91
CA GLY A 41 0.64 11.24 -7.11
C GLY A 41 0.36 9.93 -7.85
N ALA A 42 0.29 8.81 -7.12
CA ALA A 42 -0.06 7.52 -7.68
C ALA A 42 -1.48 7.51 -8.29
N THR A 43 -2.43 8.18 -7.65
CA THR A 43 -3.83 8.25 -8.12
C THR A 43 -3.94 9.07 -9.41
N VAL A 44 -3.29 10.23 -9.47
CA VAL A 44 -3.28 11.10 -10.66
C VAL A 44 -2.64 10.39 -11.84
N TYR A 45 -1.46 9.80 -11.63
CA TYR A 45 -0.75 9.07 -12.67
C TYR A 45 -1.54 7.84 -13.16
N GLY A 46 -2.06 7.03 -12.22
CA GLY A 46 -2.86 5.86 -12.55
C GLY A 46 -4.14 6.22 -13.31
N SER A 47 -4.79 7.33 -12.96
CA SER A 47 -5.97 7.80 -13.68
C SER A 47 -5.65 8.25 -15.10
N PHE A 48 -4.54 8.99 -15.27
CA PHE A 48 -4.08 9.42 -16.59
C PHE A 48 -3.77 8.23 -17.51
N ASP A 49 -3.00 7.26 -17.02
CA ASP A 49 -2.65 6.05 -17.77
C ASP A 49 -3.89 5.18 -18.07
N ALA A 50 -4.81 5.05 -17.11
CA ALA A 50 -6.05 4.31 -17.30
C ALA A 50 -6.93 4.92 -18.41
N ILE A 51 -7.00 6.24 -18.50
CA ILE A 51 -7.74 6.94 -19.57
C ILE A 51 -7.09 6.68 -20.93
N ALA A 52 -5.75 6.78 -21.02
CA ALA A 52 -5.02 6.50 -22.25
C ALA A 52 -5.27 5.06 -22.74
N LYS A 53 -5.15 4.08 -21.84
CA LYS A 53 -5.41 2.66 -22.14
C LYS A 53 -6.87 2.37 -22.44
N LYS A 54 -7.81 3.10 -21.81
CA LYS A 54 -9.24 2.98 -22.13
C LYS A 54 -9.52 3.39 -23.57
N LYS A 55 -8.90 4.45 -24.08
CA LYS A 55 -9.07 4.87 -25.48
C LYS A 55 -8.65 3.76 -26.44
N ALA A 56 -7.47 3.18 -26.23
CA ALA A 56 -6.98 2.07 -27.06
C ALA A 56 -7.91 0.85 -27.04
N ARG A 57 -8.34 0.41 -25.85
CA ARG A 57 -9.27 -0.73 -25.71
C ARG A 57 -10.64 -0.49 -26.34
N VAL A 58 -11.10 0.76 -26.34
CA VAL A 58 -12.37 1.11 -26.99
C VAL A 58 -12.24 0.97 -28.50
N THR A 59 -11.13 1.41 -29.09
CA THR A 59 -10.85 1.21 -30.52
C THR A 59 -10.82 -0.27 -30.89
N GLU A 60 -10.04 -1.07 -30.17
CA GLU A 60 -9.96 -2.53 -30.36
C GLU A 60 -11.35 -3.19 -30.27
N LYS A 61 -12.15 -2.81 -29.26
CA LYS A 61 -13.51 -3.32 -29.12
C LYS A 61 -14.43 -2.95 -30.29
N PHE A 62 -14.25 -1.78 -30.90
CA PHE A 62 -15.02 -1.41 -32.08
C PHE A 62 -14.64 -2.28 -33.28
N GLU A 63 -13.36 -2.58 -33.47
CA GLU A 63 -12.88 -3.47 -34.53
C GLU A 63 -13.44 -4.89 -34.37
N ASP A 64 -13.41 -5.45 -33.14
CA ASP A 64 -13.96 -6.78 -32.86
C ASP A 64 -15.47 -6.88 -33.16
N ILE A 65 -16.23 -5.85 -32.77
CA ILE A 65 -17.67 -5.79 -33.00
C ILE A 65 -17.96 -5.67 -34.50
N ASP A 66 -17.19 -4.85 -35.22
CA ASP A 66 -17.37 -4.66 -36.66
C ASP A 66 -17.12 -5.96 -37.44
N ILE A 67 -16.04 -6.67 -37.11
CA ILE A 67 -15.74 -7.99 -37.69
C ILE A 67 -16.86 -8.99 -37.39
N THR A 68 -17.34 -9.01 -36.14
CA THR A 68 -18.44 -9.91 -35.74
C THR A 68 -19.70 -9.61 -36.53
N ASN A 69 -20.08 -8.34 -36.65
CA ASN A 69 -21.26 -7.90 -37.40
C ASN A 69 -21.13 -8.25 -38.89
N ALA A 70 -19.94 -8.09 -39.47
CA ALA A 70 -19.67 -8.43 -40.87
C ALA A 70 -19.76 -9.94 -41.14
N MET A 71 -19.36 -10.77 -40.17
CA MET A 71 -19.41 -12.24 -40.28
C MET A 71 -20.79 -12.83 -39.92
N GLN A 72 -21.58 -12.15 -39.10
CA GLN A 72 -22.87 -12.60 -38.61
C GLN A 72 -23.85 -13.07 -39.72
N PRO A 73 -24.02 -12.39 -40.87
CA PRO A 73 -24.91 -12.90 -41.92
C PRO A 73 -24.44 -14.24 -42.51
N PHE A 74 -23.12 -14.45 -42.65
CA PHE A 74 -22.58 -15.74 -43.13
C PHE A 74 -22.81 -16.85 -42.11
N LEU A 75 -22.49 -16.60 -40.83
CA LEU A 75 -22.67 -17.57 -39.76
C LEU A 75 -24.14 -17.94 -39.55
N THR A 76 -25.04 -16.97 -39.68
CA THR A 76 -26.49 -17.21 -39.60
C THR A 76 -26.98 -18.02 -40.80
N ALA A 77 -26.50 -17.71 -42.00
CA ALA A 77 -26.84 -18.47 -43.20
C ALA A 77 -26.30 -19.92 -43.18
N GLU A 78 -25.12 -20.15 -42.60
CA GLU A 78 -24.61 -21.51 -42.38
C GLU A 78 -25.45 -22.29 -41.36
N ARG A 79 -25.85 -21.63 -40.26
CA ARG A 79 -26.73 -22.24 -39.26
C ARG A 79 -28.10 -22.60 -39.84
N ASP A 80 -28.69 -21.73 -40.64
CA ASP A 80 -30.02 -21.94 -41.23
C ASP A 80 -30.01 -23.04 -42.32
N ARG A 81 -28.83 -23.42 -42.83
CA ARG A 81 -28.66 -24.53 -43.79
C ARG A 81 -28.52 -25.90 -43.14
N LEU A 82 -28.22 -25.97 -41.84
CA LEU A 82 -28.07 -27.20 -41.06
C LEU A 82 -29.39 -27.62 -40.42
#